data_AF-A0A5E9CSK9-F1
#
_entry.id   AF-A0A5E9CSK9-F1
#
_cell.length_a   1.000
_cell.length_b   1.000
_cell.length_c   1.000
_cell.angle_alpha   90.00
_cell.angle_beta   90.00
_cell.angle_gamma   90.00
#
_symmetry.space_group_name_H-M   'P 1'
#
loop_
_entity.id
_entity.type
_entity.pdbx_description
1 polymer ?
#
loop_
_entity_poly.entity_id
_entity_poly.type
_entity_poly.pdbx_seq_one_letter_code
_entity_poly.pdbx_strand_id
1 'polypeptide(L)'
;TVRVSEPNPKLACMIMEQFGGADGELAAAMRYFVQGLGEDDVGRKDMLLDIATEELSHLEVVGSIVTMLNKGLKAHLAEGQMKEAELYLMVGAS
;
A
#
# COMPACT_ATOMS: atom_id res chain seq x y z
N THR A 1 2.44 -4.08 15.85
CA THR A 1 3.21 -3.23 14.92
C THR A 1 3.65 -4.06 13.72
N VAL A 2 3.62 -3.47 12.52
CA VAL A 2 3.96 -4.14 11.26
C VAL A 2 5.48 -4.19 11.08
N ARG A 3 6.01 -5.28 10.52
CA ARG A 3 7.43 -5.47 10.24
C ARG A 3 7.64 -5.99 8.81
N VAL A 4 8.61 -5.43 8.11
CA VAL A 4 9.05 -5.85 6.78
C VAL A 4 10.56 -6.07 6.84
N SER A 5 11.03 -7.23 6.38
CA SER A 5 12.43 -7.65 6.48
C SER A 5 13.35 -6.85 5.56
N GLU A 6 12.90 -6.59 4.33
CA GLU A 6 13.67 -5.89 3.30
C GLU A 6 12.72 -5.17 2.30
N PRO A 7 13.19 -4.08 1.64
CA PRO A 7 12.44 -3.46 0.56
C PRO A 7 12.18 -4.43 -0.61
N ASN A 8 10.95 -4.45 -1.12
CA ASN A 8 10.58 -5.22 -2.31
C ASN A 8 9.46 -4.49 -3.08
N PRO A 9 9.83 -3.61 -4.04
CA PRO A 9 8.88 -2.81 -4.82
C PRO A 9 7.89 -3.63 -5.63
N LYS A 10 8.30 -4.81 -6.12
CA LYS A 10 7.42 -5.70 -6.88
C LYS A 10 6.30 -6.23 -6.00
N LEU A 11 6.63 -6.63 -4.77
CA LEU A 11 5.64 -7.03 -3.78
C LEU A 11 4.76 -5.82 -3.38
N ALA A 12 5.34 -4.63 -3.26
CA ALA A 12 4.57 -3.42 -2.96
C ALA A 12 3.49 -3.16 -4.03
N CYS A 13 3.82 -3.32 -5.31
CA CYS A 13 2.85 -3.22 -6.40
C CYS A 13 1.73 -4.25 -6.30
N MET A 14 2.01 -5.48 -5.87
CA MET A 14 0.99 -6.51 -5.66
C MET A 14 0.08 -6.18 -4.47
N ILE A 15 0.66 -5.70 -3.37
CA ILE A 15 -0.08 -5.36 -2.15
C ILE A 15 -0.95 -4.10 -2.33
N MET A 16 -0.63 -3.23 -3.29
CA MET A 16 -1.50 -2.10 -3.64
C MET A 16 -2.92 -2.52 -4.04
N GLU A 17 -3.11 -3.74 -4.55
CA GLU A 17 -4.45 -4.28 -4.82
C GLU A 17 -5.25 -4.46 -3.53
N GLN A 18 -4.62 -4.87 -2.43
CA GLN A 18 -5.29 -4.94 -1.12
C GLN A 18 -5.56 -3.55 -0.54
N PHE A 19 -4.75 -2.54 -0.87
CA PHE A 19 -4.99 -1.18 -0.40
C PHE A 19 -6.20 -0.54 -1.10
N GLY A 20 -6.16 -0.44 -2.42
CA GLY A 20 -7.11 0.35 -3.22
C GLY A 20 -7.75 -0.38 -4.39
N GLY A 21 -7.57 -1.69 -4.50
CA GLY A 21 -8.22 -2.52 -5.50
C GLY A 21 -9.73 -2.68 -5.26
N ALA A 22 -10.41 -3.32 -6.20
CA ALA A 22 -11.87 -3.47 -6.14
C ALA A 22 -12.34 -4.26 -4.91
N ASP A 23 -11.54 -5.25 -4.50
CA ASP A 23 -11.75 -6.08 -3.32
C ASP A 23 -10.81 -5.71 -2.16
N GLY A 24 -10.18 -4.54 -2.23
CA GLY A 24 -9.27 -4.04 -1.19
C GLY A 24 -9.97 -3.45 0.03
N GLU A 25 -9.18 -3.13 1.05
CA GLU A 25 -9.63 -2.63 2.35
C GLU A 25 -10.40 -1.31 2.24
N LEU A 26 -9.96 -0.40 1.36
CA LEU A 26 -10.69 0.86 1.14
C LEU A 26 -12.09 0.59 0.57
N ALA A 27 -12.19 -0.36 -0.35
CA ALA A 27 -13.48 -0.72 -0.93
C ALA A 27 -14.37 -1.40 0.12
N ALA A 28 -13.82 -2.26 0.99
CA ALA A 28 -14.54 -2.87 2.10
C ALA A 28 -15.06 -1.83 3.09
N ALA A 29 -14.17 -0.96 3.59
CA ALA A 29 -14.51 0.13 4.51
C ALA A 29 -15.64 1.00 3.95
N MET A 30 -15.53 1.42 2.69
CA MET A 30 -16.55 2.28 2.08
C MET A 30 -17.88 1.54 1.82
N ARG A 31 -17.85 0.25 1.47
CA ARG A 31 -19.06 -0.56 1.33
C ARG A 31 -19.83 -0.63 2.64
N TYR A 32 -19.18 -1.03 3.73
CA TYR A 32 -19.84 -1.14 5.03
C TYR A 32 -20.28 0.22 5.57
N PHE A 33 -19.47 1.26 5.37
CA PHE A 33 -19.83 2.62 5.75
C PHE A 33 -21.12 3.11 5.07
N VAL A 34 -21.21 2.99 3.74
CA VAL A 34 -22.39 3.41 2.99
C VAL A 34 -23.62 2.56 3.33
N GLN A 35 -23.44 1.25 3.56
CA GLN A 35 -24.52 0.39 4.06
C GLN A 35 -25.02 0.85 5.43
N GLY A 36 -24.12 1.17 6.37
CA GLY A 36 -24.48 1.66 7.71
C GLY A 36 -25.19 3.01 7.68
N LEU A 37 -24.87 3.90 6.73
CA LEU A 37 -25.60 5.16 6.55
C LEU A 37 -27.06 4.95 6.12
N GLY A 38 -27.33 3.91 5.33
CA GLY A 38 -28.67 3.57 4.84
C GLY A 38 -29.44 2.56 5.70
N GLU A 39 -28.89 2.15 6.84
CA GLU A 39 -29.51 1.16 7.73
C GLU A 39 -30.41 1.84 8.79
N ASP A 40 -31.58 1.25 9.00
CA ASP A 40 -32.60 1.72 9.95
C ASP A 40 -32.53 0.97 11.29
N ASP A 41 -32.11 -0.30 11.27
CA ASP A 41 -31.90 -1.08 12.48
C ASP A 41 -30.64 -0.60 13.21
N VAL A 42 -30.82 -0.10 14.44
CA VAL A 42 -29.73 0.51 15.22
C VAL A 42 -28.59 -0.47 15.47
N GLY A 43 -28.90 -1.75 15.75
CA GLY A 43 -27.89 -2.76 16.04
C GLY A 43 -27.07 -3.14 14.81
N ARG A 44 -27.72 -3.33 13.65
CA ARG A 44 -27.01 -3.58 12.39
C ARG A 44 -26.20 -2.38 11.94
N LYS A 45 -26.72 -1.17 12.12
CA LYS A 45 -26.01 0.06 11.80
C LYS A 45 -24.72 0.19 12.58
N ASP A 46 -24.78 -0.03 13.90
CA ASP A 46 -23.62 0.00 14.79
C ASP A 46 -22.57 -1.02 14.33
N MET A 47 -23.00 -2.28 14.13
CA MET A 47 -22.13 -3.34 13.62
C MET A 47 -21.47 -2.99 12.28
N LEU A 48 -22.20 -2.41 11.31
CA LEU A 48 -21.66 -2.03 10.00
C LEU A 48 -20.63 -0.90 10.12
N LEU A 49 -20.87 0.09 10.99
CA LEU A 49 -19.95 1.20 11.20
C LEU A 49 -18.70 0.77 12.00
N ASP A 50 -18.85 -0.17 12.92
CA ASP A 50 -17.73 -0.81 13.62
C ASP A 50 -16.84 -1.55 12.64
N ILE A 51 -17.41 -2.41 11.80
CA ILE A 51 -16.65 -3.12 10.75
C ILE A 51 -15.98 -2.11 9.81
N ALA A 52 -16.70 -1.10 9.33
CA ALA A 52 -16.12 -0.06 8.46
C ALA A 52 -14.90 0.63 9.10
N THR A 53 -14.95 0.86 10.41
CA THR A 53 -13.85 1.47 11.17
C THR A 53 -12.67 0.50 11.34
N GLU A 54 -12.93 -0.79 11.55
CA GLU A 54 -11.90 -1.83 11.58
C GLU A 54 -11.18 -1.95 10.23
N GLU A 55 -11.91 -1.92 9.11
CA GLU A 55 -11.31 -1.99 7.77
C GLU A 55 -10.42 -0.78 7.46
N LEU A 56 -10.66 0.40 8.06
CA LEU A 56 -9.72 1.52 7.98
C LEU A 56 -8.41 1.24 8.72
N SER A 57 -8.46 0.46 9.81
CA SER A 57 -7.26 0.00 10.52
C SER A 57 -6.50 -1.03 9.69
N HIS A 58 -7.20 -1.92 8.98
CA HIS A 58 -6.57 -2.81 7.99
C HIS A 58 -5.90 -2.03 6.85
N LEU A 59 -6.58 -1.01 6.32
CA LEU A 59 -6.04 -0.13 5.29
C LEU A 59 -4.75 0.56 5.76
N GLU A 60 -4.69 1.02 7.02
CA GLU A 60 -3.47 1.59 7.62
C GLU A 60 -2.32 0.57 7.66
N VAL A 61 -2.61 -0.67 8.07
CA VAL A 61 -1.63 -1.76 8.10
C VAL A 61 -1.09 -2.02 6.70
N VAL A 62 -1.95 -2.16 5.69
CA VAL A 62 -1.56 -2.41 4.30
C VAL A 62 -0.73 -1.23 3.74
N GLY A 63 -1.17 0.01 3.97
CA GLY A 63 -0.43 1.21 3.56
C GLY A 63 0.95 1.32 4.20
N SER A 64 1.07 0.90 5.47
CA SER A 64 2.35 0.82 6.17
C SER A 64 3.29 -0.21 5.54
N ILE A 65 2.77 -1.40 5.16
CA ILE A 65 3.54 -2.44 4.46
C ILE A 65 4.05 -1.90 3.13
N VAL A 66 3.19 -1.31 2.31
CA VAL A 66 3.56 -0.72 1.00
C VAL A 66 4.64 0.34 1.16
N THR A 67 4.53 1.19 2.17
CA THR A 67 5.51 2.23 2.47
C THR A 67 6.87 1.64 2.85
N MET A 68 6.89 0.61 3.70
CA MET A 68 8.12 -0.08 4.10
C MET A 68 8.77 -0.84 2.93
N LEU A 69 7.98 -1.50 2.08
CA LEU A 69 8.49 -2.24 0.92
C LEU A 69 9.11 -1.33 -0.15
N ASN A 70 8.65 -0.07 -0.24
CA ASN A 70 9.21 0.92 -1.16
C ASN A 70 10.36 1.76 -0.56
N LYS A 71 10.71 1.54 0.71
CA LYS A 71 11.73 2.34 1.39
C LYS A 71 13.09 2.14 0.72
N GLY A 72 13.80 3.24 0.43
CA GLY A 72 15.14 3.21 -0.20
C GLY A 72 15.15 3.02 -1.71
N LEU A 73 14.00 2.80 -2.36
CA LEU A 73 13.92 2.57 -3.81
C LEU A 73 14.55 3.70 -4.64
N LYS A 74 14.31 4.96 -4.27
CA LYS A 74 14.88 6.13 -4.96
C LYS A 74 16.42 6.17 -4.88
N ALA A 75 16.98 5.79 -3.74
CA ALA A 75 18.44 5.76 -3.54
C ALA A 75 19.07 4.67 -4.42
N HIS A 76 18.51 3.46 -4.42
CA HIS A 76 18.98 2.37 -5.27
C HIS A 76 18.90 2.69 -6.77
N LEU A 77 17.81 3.33 -7.22
CA LEU A 77 17.67 3.76 -8.61
C LEU A 77 18.73 4.81 -8.98
N ALA A 78 18.98 5.79 -8.12
CA ALA A 78 20.00 6.81 -8.35
C ALA A 78 21.41 6.21 -8.42
N GLU A 79 21.76 5.29 -7.51
CA GLU A 79 23.03 4.58 -7.54
C GLU A 79 23.22 3.76 -8.83
N GLY A 80 22.16 3.09 -9.30
CA GLY A 80 22.17 2.35 -10.56
C GLY A 80 22.43 3.27 -11.77
N GLN A 81 21.74 4.40 -11.84
CA GLN A 81 21.91 5.39 -12.91
C GLN A 81 23.33 5.98 -12.94
N MET A 82 23.91 6.26 -11.77
CA MET A 82 25.29 6.77 -11.67
C MET A 82 26.30 5.73 -12.18
N LYS A 83 26.16 4.46 -11.78
CA LYS A 83 27.05 3.38 -12.25
C LYS A 83 26.95 3.18 -13.77
N GLU A 84 25.74 3.28 -14.32
CA GLU A 84 25.53 3.17 -15.76
C GLU A 84 26.19 4.33 -16.51
N ALA A 85 26.06 5.56 -16.00
CA ALA A 85 26.73 6.73 -16.55
C ALA A 85 28.27 6.62 -16.52
N GLU A 86 28.84 6.14 -15.41
CA GLU A 86 30.28 5.87 -15.29
C GLU A 86 30.75 4.82 -16.32
N LEU A 87 29.97 3.75 -16.52
CA LEU A 87 30.28 2.72 -17.52
C LEU A 87 30.27 3.28 -18.94
N TYR A 88 29.28 4.09 -19.31
CA TYR A 88 29.24 4.73 -20.63
C TYR A 88 30.43 5.67 -20.86
N LEU A 89 30.86 6.42 -19.84
CA LEU A 89 32.06 7.26 -19.92
C LEU A 89 33.32 6.44 -20.15
N MET A 90 33.47 5.29 -19.47
CA MET A 90 34.61 4.38 -19.68
C MET A 90 34.62 3.76 -21.08
N VAL A 91 33.46 3.33 -21.58
CA VAL A 91 33.34 2.72 -22.93
C VAL A 91 33.57 3.76 -24.03
N GLY A 92 33.08 4.99 -23.86
CA GLY A 92 33.29 6.09 -24.81
C GLY A 92 34.68 6.73 -24.75
N ALA A 93 35.50 6.40 -23.74
CA ALA A 93 36.88 6.85 -23.59
C ALA A 93 37.92 5.89 -24.20
N SER A 94 37.47 4.83 -24.89
CA SER A 94 38.30 3.88 -25.64
C SER A 94 38.22 4.14 -27.14
#